data_AF-A0A7S2NNB0-F1
#
_entry.id   AF-A0A7S2NNB0-F1
#
_cell.length_a   1.000
_cell.length_b   1.000
_cell.length_c   1.000
_cell.angle_alpha   90.00
_cell.angle_beta   90.00
_cell.angle_gamma   90.00
#
_symmetry.space_group_name_H-M   'P 1'
#
loop_
_entity.id
_entity.type
_entity.pdbx_description
1 polymer ?
#
loop_
_entity_poly.entity_id
_entity_poly.type
_entity_poly.pdbx_seq_one_letter_code
_entity_poly.pdbx_strand_id
1 'polypeptide(L)'
;WLDGEACGSPPEECNMNLAYISNWRITSVAPKCVRSGETVYLRAHAGNYMDCEGTTVRARWSIPSLGLQWAIEREGGGDVRSGDVVYLRAHTGNYLDVEGTHVQARWLGQGDRTWQQFEIEREGGSGQVCEGDGVYLKAHTGKCLDVEGTDVQARWLG
;
A
#
# COMPACT_ATOMS: atom_id res chain seq x y z
N TRP A 1 -0.77 0.27 -17.59
CA TRP A 1 -2.11 -0.16 -18.00
C TRP A 1 -2.01 -0.86 -19.33
N LEU A 2 -1.79 -2.17 -19.29
CA LEU A 2 -1.94 -3.06 -20.43
C LEU A 2 -2.71 -4.29 -19.94
N ASP A 3 -3.73 -4.57 -20.72
CA ASP A 3 -4.55 -5.76 -20.85
C ASP A 3 -3.68 -7.01 -21.02
N GLY A 4 -4.00 -8.03 -20.23
CA GLY A 4 -3.14 -9.17 -19.98
C GLY A 4 -2.71 -9.92 -21.24
N GLU A 5 -1.41 -10.15 -21.36
CA GLU A 5 -0.86 -11.33 -22.00
C GLU A 5 0.30 -11.90 -21.18
N ALA A 6 0.13 -13.16 -20.80
CA ALA A 6 1.12 -14.19 -20.48
C ALA A 6 2.39 -13.77 -19.69
N CYS A 7 2.32 -13.93 -18.37
CA CYS A 7 3.51 -14.21 -17.57
C CYS A 7 4.03 -15.62 -17.90
N GLY A 8 5.19 -15.72 -18.54
CA GLY A 8 5.89 -16.98 -18.83
C GLY A 8 6.62 -17.52 -17.59
N SER A 9 6.55 -18.83 -17.34
CA SER A 9 7.27 -19.48 -16.24
C SER A 9 8.80 -19.39 -16.43
N PRO A 10 9.61 -19.20 -15.37
CA PRO A 10 9.30 -19.32 -13.95
C PRO A 10 8.77 -18.03 -13.29
N PRO A 11 8.05 -18.13 -12.15
CA PRO A 11 7.40 -16.98 -11.47
C PRO A 11 8.36 -15.84 -11.09
N GLU A 12 9.65 -16.15 -10.97
CA GLU A 12 10.73 -15.23 -10.62
C GLU A 12 11.05 -14.25 -11.76
N GLU A 13 10.74 -14.59 -13.01
CA GLU A 13 11.06 -13.78 -14.18
C GLU A 13 9.90 -12.92 -14.71
N CYS A 14 8.67 -13.17 -14.24
CA CYS A 14 7.49 -12.41 -14.73
C CYS A 14 7.34 -11.00 -14.18
N ASN A 15 7.86 -10.72 -12.98
CA ASN A 15 7.44 -9.53 -12.21
C ASN A 15 8.50 -8.44 -12.07
N MET A 16 9.50 -8.41 -12.95
CA MET A 16 10.40 -7.26 -13.09
C MET A 16 9.92 -6.22 -14.12
N ASN A 17 8.76 -6.42 -14.75
CA ASN A 17 8.12 -5.32 -15.46
C ASN A 17 7.28 -4.52 -14.45
N LEU A 18 7.70 -3.27 -14.20
CA LEU A 18 6.98 -2.29 -13.37
C LEU A 18 5.49 -2.18 -13.72
N ALA A 19 5.08 -2.58 -14.93
CA ALA A 19 3.68 -2.66 -15.33
C ALA A 19 2.84 -3.72 -14.57
N TYR A 20 3.45 -4.73 -13.94
CA TYR A 20 2.77 -5.83 -13.23
C TYR A 20 2.91 -5.78 -11.71
N ILE A 21 3.83 -4.99 -11.16
CA ILE A 21 3.75 -4.62 -9.75
C ILE A 21 2.60 -3.62 -9.66
N SER A 22 1.44 -4.07 -9.19
CA SER A 22 0.28 -3.21 -9.07
C SER A 22 0.56 -2.14 -8.02
N ASN A 23 0.91 -0.94 -8.49
CA ASN A 23 1.05 0.23 -7.64
C ASN A 23 -0.30 0.63 -7.03
N TRP A 24 -0.22 1.38 -5.94
CA TRP A 24 -1.36 2.00 -5.29
C TRP A 24 -1.40 3.45 -5.70
N ARG A 25 -2.54 3.92 -6.22
CA ARG A 25 -2.72 5.36 -6.41
C ARG A 25 -3.21 5.99 -5.11
N ILE A 26 -2.46 6.96 -4.61
CA ILE A 26 -2.88 7.79 -3.48
C ILE A 26 -4.08 8.63 -3.91
N THR A 27 -5.19 8.44 -3.21
CA THR A 27 -6.37 9.29 -3.35
C THR A 27 -6.61 10.01 -2.03
N SER A 28 -6.71 11.33 -2.08
CA SER A 28 -6.99 12.18 -0.92
C SER A 28 -8.27 12.97 -1.14
N VAL A 29 -8.82 13.55 -0.07
CA VAL A 29 -10.03 14.39 -0.13
C VAL A 29 -9.77 15.77 -0.75
N ALA A 30 -8.50 16.11 -1.05
CA ALA A 30 -8.10 17.33 -1.73
C ALA A 30 -6.87 17.08 -2.62
N PRO A 31 -6.68 17.86 -3.71
CA PRO A 31 -5.49 17.78 -4.56
C PRO A 31 -4.29 18.42 -3.83
N LYS A 32 -3.70 17.66 -2.89
CA LYS A 32 -2.60 18.10 -2.05
C LYS A 32 -1.59 17.00 -1.80
N CYS A 33 -0.43 17.40 -1.31
CA CYS A 33 0.59 16.47 -0.85
C CYS A 33 0.29 15.96 0.57
N VAL A 34 0.65 14.71 0.80
CA VAL A 34 0.32 13.95 1.99
C VAL A 34 1.27 14.33 3.13
N ARG A 35 0.70 14.49 4.33
CA ARG A 35 1.43 14.66 5.58
C ARG A 35 1.13 13.51 6.54
N SER A 36 2.06 13.20 7.43
CA SER A 36 1.88 12.19 8.46
C SER A 36 0.64 12.48 9.31
N GLY A 37 -0.16 11.44 9.55
CA GLY A 37 -1.44 11.49 10.24
C GLY A 37 -2.64 11.76 9.34
N GLU A 38 -2.42 12.13 8.07
CA GLU A 38 -3.53 12.33 7.14
C GLU A 38 -4.13 11.01 6.68
N THR A 39 -5.44 11.04 6.45
CA THR A 39 -6.18 9.90 5.92
C THR A 39 -6.19 9.93 4.40
N VAL A 40 -5.83 8.81 3.79
CA VAL A 40 -5.83 8.58 2.34
C VAL A 40 -6.61 7.30 2.02
N TYR A 41 -6.88 7.11 0.74
CA TYR A 41 -7.30 5.85 0.16
C TYR A 41 -6.21 5.33 -0.77
N LEU A 42 -5.99 4.02 -0.78
CA LEU A 42 -5.03 3.34 -1.65
C LEU A 42 -5.81 2.64 -2.75
N ARG A 43 -5.81 3.21 -3.97
CA ARG A 43 -6.56 2.65 -5.11
C ARG A 43 -5.67 1.69 -5.90
N ALA A 44 -6.08 0.43 -6.01
CA ALA A 44 -5.44 -0.56 -6.85
C ALA A 44 -5.73 -0.31 -8.33
N HIS A 45 -4.96 -0.96 -9.21
CA HIS A 45 -5.16 -0.90 -10.66
C HIS A 45 -6.58 -1.37 -11.08
N ALA A 46 -7.20 -2.34 -10.42
CA ALA A 46 -8.57 -2.73 -10.74
C ALA A 46 -9.62 -1.64 -10.45
N GLY A 47 -9.21 -0.49 -9.88
CA GLY A 47 -10.06 0.64 -9.56
C GLY A 47 -10.69 0.57 -8.17
N ASN A 48 -10.48 -0.54 -7.45
CA ASN A 48 -10.93 -0.76 -6.07
C ASN A 48 -9.92 -0.21 -5.06
N TYR A 49 -10.39 0.13 -3.87
CA TYR A 49 -9.56 0.65 -2.78
C TYR A 49 -9.22 -0.44 -1.77
N MET A 50 -8.01 -0.35 -1.20
CA MET A 50 -7.60 -1.19 -0.07
C MET A 50 -8.55 -0.97 1.11
N ASP A 51 -9.14 -2.05 1.55
CA ASP A 51 -10.16 -2.08 2.59
C ASP A 51 -9.65 -2.90 3.79
N CYS A 52 -10.12 -2.53 4.98
CA CYS A 52 -9.91 -3.30 6.18
C CYS A 52 -11.26 -3.61 6.83
N GLU A 53 -11.55 -4.88 7.05
CA GLU A 53 -12.73 -5.35 7.78
C GLU A 53 -12.29 -6.29 8.91
N GLY A 54 -12.48 -5.86 10.15
CA GLY A 54 -11.87 -6.50 11.32
C GLY A 54 -10.35 -6.40 11.23
N THR A 55 -9.70 -7.53 10.91
CA THR A 55 -8.25 -7.62 10.65
C THR A 55 -7.93 -8.02 9.21
N THR A 56 -8.95 -8.24 8.38
CA THR A 56 -8.81 -8.72 7.01
C THR A 56 -8.59 -7.53 6.08
N VAL A 57 -7.53 -7.59 5.27
CA VAL A 57 -7.21 -6.56 4.28
C VAL A 57 -7.44 -7.11 2.87
N ARG A 58 -8.21 -6.38 2.07
CA ARG A 58 -8.58 -6.75 0.68
C ARG A 58 -8.69 -5.48 -0.18
N ALA A 59 -9.05 -5.63 -1.46
CA ALA A 59 -9.36 -4.52 -2.36
C ALA A 59 -10.71 -4.73 -3.06
N ARG A 60 -11.81 -4.70 -2.31
CA ARG A 60 -13.14 -5.15 -2.78
C ARG A 60 -14.01 -4.04 -3.36
N TRP A 61 -13.82 -2.80 -2.92
CA TRP A 61 -14.82 -1.75 -3.08
C TRP A 61 -14.29 -0.58 -3.93
N SER A 62 -15.08 -0.11 -4.89
CA SER A 62 -14.71 1.02 -5.78
C SER A 62 -15.25 2.38 -5.32
N ILE A 63 -16.02 2.41 -4.23
CA ILE A 63 -16.64 3.64 -3.69
C ILE A 63 -16.03 3.93 -2.31
N PRO A 64 -15.39 5.09 -2.10
CA PRO A 64 -14.82 5.49 -0.82
C PRO A 64 -15.82 5.41 0.35
N SER A 65 -15.35 4.92 1.49
CA SER A 65 -16.10 4.74 2.74
C SER A 65 -15.10 4.64 3.90
N LEU A 66 -15.60 4.66 5.15
CA LEU A 66 -14.73 4.61 6.33
C LEU A 66 -13.83 3.35 6.37
N GLY A 67 -14.34 2.21 5.90
CA GLY A 67 -13.59 0.94 5.86
C GLY A 67 -12.39 0.94 4.92
N LEU A 68 -12.29 1.93 4.04
CA LEU A 68 -11.25 2.07 3.01
C LEU A 68 -10.20 3.13 3.38
N GLN A 69 -10.37 3.78 4.53
CA GLN A 69 -9.52 4.87 5.00
C GLN A 69 -8.30 4.33 5.74
N TRP A 70 -7.14 4.87 5.36
CA TRP A 70 -5.86 4.59 6.00
C TRP A 70 -5.20 5.89 6.42
N ALA A 71 -4.90 6.05 7.71
CA ALA A 71 -4.02 7.11 8.15
C ALA A 71 -2.57 6.70 7.88
N ILE A 72 -1.86 7.51 7.10
CA ILE A 72 -0.44 7.28 6.80
C ILE A 72 0.41 8.05 7.80
N GLU A 73 1.22 7.33 8.57
CA GLU A 73 2.00 7.88 9.66
C GLU A 73 3.48 7.64 9.40
N ARG A 74 4.31 8.65 9.69
CA ARG A 74 5.77 8.60 9.58
C ARG A 74 6.36 8.91 10.95
N GLU A 75 7.42 8.22 11.34
CA GLU A 75 8.11 8.54 12.59
C GLU A 75 8.70 9.97 12.54
N GLY A 76 8.47 10.74 13.60
CA GLY A 76 8.80 12.17 13.64
C GLY A 76 7.82 13.09 12.88
N GLY A 77 6.80 12.53 12.22
CA GLY A 77 5.77 13.28 11.51
C GLY A 77 6.27 13.96 10.23
N GLY A 78 5.59 15.05 9.84
CA GLY A 78 5.96 15.89 8.69
C GLY A 78 5.38 15.45 7.35
N ASP A 79 6.01 15.88 6.27
CA ASP A 79 5.64 15.48 4.90
C ASP A 79 6.03 14.03 4.64
N VAL A 80 5.19 13.28 3.93
CA VAL A 80 5.52 11.91 3.47
C VAL A 80 6.23 11.99 2.12
N ARG A 81 7.43 11.45 2.02
CA ARG A 81 8.28 11.47 0.82
C ARG A 81 8.63 10.05 0.35
N SER A 82 8.97 9.93 -0.93
CA SER A 82 9.51 8.69 -1.48
C SER A 82 10.76 8.26 -0.70
N GLY A 83 10.84 6.99 -0.32
CA GLY A 83 11.88 6.39 0.51
C GLY A 83 11.64 6.52 2.02
N ASP A 84 10.53 7.14 2.46
CA ASP A 84 10.19 7.17 3.88
C ASP A 84 9.65 5.81 4.35
N VAL A 85 9.99 5.45 5.59
CA VAL A 85 9.27 4.39 6.32
C VAL A 85 7.97 4.96 6.87
N VAL A 86 6.86 4.36 6.48
CA VAL A 86 5.51 4.71 6.89
C VAL A 86 4.78 3.54 7.54
N TYR A 87 3.73 3.88 8.27
CA TYR A 87 2.79 2.97 8.92
C TYR A 87 1.39 3.32 8.45
N LEU A 88 0.57 2.33 8.11
CA LEU A 88 -0.79 2.53 7.64
C LEU A 88 -1.77 2.07 8.72
N ARG A 89 -2.47 3.01 9.36
CA ARG A 89 -3.46 2.72 10.40
C ARG A 89 -4.86 2.68 9.81
N ALA A 90 -5.54 1.56 9.98
CA ALA A 90 -6.94 1.40 9.59
C ALA A 90 -7.87 2.18 10.53
N HIS A 91 -9.12 2.37 10.11
CA HIS A 91 -10.18 2.94 10.95
C HIS A 91 -10.43 2.15 12.25
N THR A 92 -10.06 0.87 12.30
CA THR A 92 -10.14 0.03 13.50
C THR A 92 -9.08 0.37 14.56
N GLY A 93 -8.09 1.20 14.21
CA GLY A 93 -6.94 1.53 15.07
C GLY A 93 -5.75 0.59 14.90
N ASN A 94 -5.95 -0.57 14.27
CA ASN A 94 -4.86 -1.50 13.95
C ASN A 94 -4.05 -1.01 12.75
N TYR A 95 -2.78 -1.38 12.72
CA TYR A 95 -1.87 -1.08 11.64
C TYR A 95 -1.78 -2.25 10.67
N LEU A 96 -1.63 -1.92 9.39
CA LEU A 96 -1.26 -2.86 8.35
C LEU A 96 0.03 -3.58 8.76
N ASP A 97 0.04 -4.90 8.64
CA ASP A 97 1.17 -5.75 8.95
C ASP A 97 1.36 -6.83 7.88
N VAL A 98 2.59 -7.29 7.73
CA VAL A 98 2.94 -8.40 6.85
C VAL A 98 3.57 -9.53 7.66
N GLU A 99 3.04 -10.75 7.46
CA GLU A 99 3.66 -11.99 7.95
C GLU A 99 3.88 -12.95 6.78
N GLY A 100 5.15 -13.17 6.42
CA GLY A 100 5.51 -13.88 5.20
C GLY A 100 5.05 -13.11 3.96
N THR A 101 3.92 -13.51 3.38
CA THR A 101 3.25 -12.85 2.25
C THR A 101 1.84 -12.36 2.57
N HIS A 102 1.32 -12.66 3.77
CA HIS A 102 -0.03 -12.29 4.17
C HIS A 102 -0.05 -10.86 4.65
N VAL A 103 -0.94 -10.06 4.08
CA VAL A 103 -1.17 -8.66 4.47
C VAL A 103 -2.45 -8.60 5.31
N GLN A 104 -2.36 -8.08 6.53
CA GLN A 104 -3.47 -8.01 7.49
C GLN A 104 -3.38 -6.72 8.32
N ALA A 105 -4.33 -6.49 9.23
CA ALA A 105 -4.25 -5.39 10.19
C ALA A 105 -4.61 -5.87 11.60
N ARG A 106 -3.69 -6.56 12.26
CA ARG A 106 -3.96 -7.32 13.49
C ARG A 106 -3.62 -6.58 14.78
N TRP A 107 -2.66 -5.66 14.70
CA TRP A 107 -1.98 -5.14 15.89
C TRP A 107 -2.05 -3.61 15.99
N LEU A 108 -2.13 -3.10 17.22
CA LEU A 108 -1.91 -1.68 17.50
C LEU A 108 -0.43 -1.30 17.32
N GLY A 109 -0.14 -0.01 17.31
CA GLY A 109 1.24 0.51 17.26
C GLY A 109 1.93 0.46 18.63
N GLN A 110 2.21 -0.73 19.15
CA GLN A 110 2.89 -0.93 20.44
C GLN A 110 3.97 -2.01 20.32
N GLY A 111 5.07 -1.87 21.06
CA GLY A 111 6.15 -2.85 21.07
C GLY A 111 6.97 -2.84 19.78
N ASP A 112 7.41 -4.02 19.33
CA ASP A 112 8.11 -4.17 18.04
C ASP A 112 7.14 -3.91 16.89
N ARG A 113 7.49 -2.95 16.04
CA ARG A 113 6.68 -2.52 14.90
C ARG A 113 7.27 -2.92 13.55
N THR A 114 8.30 -3.76 13.51
CA THR A 114 8.97 -4.14 12.26
C THR A 114 8.00 -4.69 11.22
N TRP A 115 7.03 -5.51 11.62
CA TRP A 115 6.04 -6.07 10.69
C TRP A 115 5.07 -5.04 10.09
N GLN A 116 4.97 -3.86 10.71
CA GLN A 116 4.08 -2.76 10.31
C GLN A 116 4.79 -1.69 9.48
N GLN A 117 6.09 -1.84 9.22
CA GLN A 117 6.89 -0.88 8.46
C GLN A 117 6.76 -1.14 6.96
N PHE A 118 6.48 -0.06 6.23
CA PHE A 118 6.48 -0.04 4.77
C PHE A 118 7.33 1.13 4.28
N GLU A 119 8.28 0.86 3.39
CA GLU A 119 8.91 1.92 2.62
C GLU A 119 7.96 2.34 1.49
N ILE A 120 7.63 3.63 1.42
CA ILE A 120 6.77 4.18 0.37
C ILE A 120 7.63 4.79 -0.74
N GLU A 121 7.49 4.29 -1.96
CA GLU A 121 8.22 4.82 -3.12
C GLU A 121 7.25 5.34 -4.17
N ARG A 122 7.52 6.50 -4.76
CA ARG A 122 6.67 7.02 -5.85
C ARG A 122 7.12 6.43 -7.18
N GLU A 123 6.16 6.08 -8.02
CA GLU A 123 6.39 5.70 -9.42
C GLU A 123 7.06 6.83 -10.21
N GLY A 124 6.72 8.08 -9.89
CA GLY A 124 7.36 9.27 -10.48
C GLY A 124 8.75 9.61 -9.93
N GLY A 125 9.38 8.71 -9.16
CA GLY A 125 10.70 8.90 -8.56
C GLY A 125 10.70 9.73 -7.27
N SER A 126 11.79 10.43 -6.98
CA SER A 126 11.93 11.18 -5.71
C SER A 126 10.88 12.27 -5.51
N GLY A 127 10.59 12.64 -4.25
CA GLY A 127 9.76 13.79 -3.92
C GLY A 127 8.70 13.51 -2.87
N GLN A 128 7.88 14.50 -2.55
CA GLN A 128 6.73 14.34 -1.66
C GLN A 128 5.64 13.53 -2.36
N VAL A 129 4.99 12.64 -1.60
CA VAL A 129 3.85 11.85 -2.06
C VAL A 129 2.62 12.74 -2.07
N CYS A 130 1.92 12.81 -3.20
CA CYS A 130 0.74 13.65 -3.36
C CYS A 130 -0.45 12.90 -3.93
N GLU A 131 -1.63 13.52 -3.84
CA GLU A 131 -2.84 13.01 -4.50
C GLU A 131 -2.56 12.72 -5.99
N GLY A 132 -3.03 11.56 -6.45
CA GLY A 132 -2.85 11.09 -7.82
C GLY A 132 -1.57 10.30 -8.07
N ASP A 133 -0.56 10.39 -7.19
CA ASP A 133 0.69 9.64 -7.34
C ASP A 133 0.43 8.12 -7.26
N GLY A 134 1.05 7.38 -8.19
CA GLY A 134 1.27 5.95 -8.03
C GLY A 134 2.41 5.70 -7.04
N VAL A 135 2.21 4.80 -6.09
CA VAL A 135 3.21 4.42 -5.08
C VAL A 135 3.35 2.91 -4.96
N TYR A 136 4.56 2.48 -4.61
CA TYR A 136 4.87 1.14 -4.13
C TYR A 136 4.98 1.16 -2.61
N LEU A 137 4.53 0.09 -1.97
CA LEU A 137 4.65 -0.12 -0.53
C LEU A 137 5.46 -1.38 -0.30
N LYS A 138 6.73 -1.21 0.04
CA LYS A 138 7.67 -2.31 0.28
C LYS A 138 7.68 -2.66 1.76
N ALA A 139 7.22 -3.85 2.09
CA ALA A 139 7.19 -4.35 3.47
C ALA A 139 8.61 -4.64 3.99
N HIS A 140 8.75 -4.78 5.31
CA HIS A 140 10.01 -5.18 5.97
C HIS A 140 10.63 -6.49 5.44
N THR A 141 9.84 -7.34 4.77
CA THR A 141 10.31 -8.58 4.12
C THR A 141 11.05 -8.33 2.80
N GLY A 142 11.14 -7.06 2.36
CA GLY A 142 11.66 -6.67 1.05
C GLY A 142 10.66 -6.86 -0.10
N LYS A 143 9.43 -7.27 0.20
CA LYS A 143 8.38 -7.53 -0.81
C LYS A 143 7.41 -6.37 -0.91
N CYS A 144 7.03 -6.00 -2.13
CA CYS A 144 6.02 -5.01 -2.43
C CYS A 144 4.61 -5.59 -2.30
N LEU A 145 3.70 -4.74 -1.84
CA LEU A 145 2.28 -5.06 -1.78
C LEU A 145 1.68 -5.07 -3.19
N ASP A 146 0.89 -6.10 -3.47
CA ASP A 146 0.17 -6.30 -4.72
C ASP A 146 -1.30 -6.65 -4.50
N VAL A 147 -2.08 -6.60 -5.59
CA VAL A 147 -3.47 -7.04 -5.62
C VAL A 147 -3.68 -8.06 -6.74
N GLU A 148 -4.18 -9.24 -6.38
CA GLU A 148 -4.67 -10.24 -7.32
C GLU A 148 -6.15 -10.51 -7.07
N GLY A 149 -7.00 -10.19 -8.07
CA GLY A 149 -8.44 -10.15 -7.90
C GLY A 149 -8.83 -9.13 -6.82
N THR A 150 -9.16 -9.60 -5.63
CA THR A 150 -9.42 -8.75 -4.44
C THR A 150 -8.43 -8.98 -3.31
N ASP A 151 -7.51 -9.94 -3.46
CA ASP A 151 -6.58 -10.29 -2.39
C ASP A 151 -5.40 -9.33 -2.37
N VAL A 152 -5.07 -8.84 -1.18
CA VAL A 152 -3.91 -7.97 -0.96
C VAL A 152 -2.81 -8.81 -0.34
N GLN A 153 -1.65 -8.87 -0.97
CA GLN A 153 -0.55 -9.73 -0.56
C GLN A 153 0.80 -9.01 -0.71
N ALA A 154 1.86 -9.53 -0.11
CA ALA A 154 3.23 -9.03 -0.25
C ALA A 154 4.12 -10.13 -0.84
N ARG A 155 4.16 -10.26 -2.17
CA ARG A 155 4.77 -11.42 -2.85
C ARG A 155 6.05 -11.11 -3.62
N TRP A 156 6.17 -9.92 -4.18
CA TRP A 156 7.17 -9.61 -5.20
C TRP A 156 8.33 -8.81 -4.62
N LEU A 157 9.56 -9.16 -4.94
CA LEU A 157 10.71 -8.34 -4.56
C LEU A 157 10.66 -7.01 -5.33
N GLY A 158 10.82 -5.91 -4.60
CA GLY A 158 10.94 -4.55 -5.15
C GLY A 158 12.39 -4.14 -5.33
#